data_AF-A0A368JT56-F1
#
_entry.id   AF-A0A368JT56-F1
#
_cell.length_a   1.000
_cell.length_b   1.000
_cell.length_c   1.000
_cell.angle_alpha   90.00
_cell.angle_beta   90.00
_cell.angle_gamma   90.00
#
_symmetry.space_group_name_H-M   'P 1'
#
loop_
_entity.id
_entity.type
_entity.pdbx_description
1 polymer ?
#
loop_
_entity_poly.entity_id
_entity_poly.type
_entity_poly.pdbx_seq_one_letter_code
_entity_poly.pdbx_strand_id
1 'polypeptide(L)'
;MHIFDKIEKRLRFIAREGLEIGPRHRQIQSVEYFFNGEIRISLGDFMVYLNEVDCEIEINSAILFLGINPPKSQEIESTITHLIQLVEKEIGAFRVRMVTPQDRD
;
A
#
# COMPACT_ATOMS: atom_id res chain seq x y z
N MET A 1 -4.60 17.38 -11.48
CA MET A 1 -4.06 16.01 -11.39
C MET A 1 -4.28 15.58 -9.96
N HIS A 2 -5.14 14.60 -9.76
CA HIS A 2 -5.48 14.13 -8.42
C HIS A 2 -4.26 13.47 -7.79
N ILE A 3 -4.17 13.53 -6.47
CA ILE A 3 -3.02 12.99 -5.75
C ILE A 3 -2.91 11.46 -5.93
N PHE A 4 -4.06 10.79 -6.03
CA PHE A 4 -4.16 9.37 -6.37
C PHE A 4 -3.61 9.04 -7.76
N ASP A 5 -3.76 9.92 -8.77
CA ASP A 5 -3.15 9.71 -10.09
C ASP A 5 -1.61 9.65 -9.99
N LYS A 6 -1.02 10.49 -9.12
CA LYS A 6 0.44 10.49 -8.89
C LYS A 6 0.88 9.20 -8.20
N ILE A 7 0.18 8.84 -7.13
CA ILE A 7 0.46 7.64 -6.34
C ILE A 7 0.34 6.40 -7.24
N GLU A 8 -0.76 6.27 -7.96
CA GLU A 8 -1.00 5.15 -8.89
C GLU A 8 0.12 5.07 -9.94
N LYS A 9 0.46 6.18 -10.59
CA LYS A 9 1.52 6.22 -11.60
C LYS A 9 2.88 5.79 -11.02
N ARG A 10 3.19 6.23 -9.79
CA ARG A 10 4.43 5.84 -9.10
C ARG A 10 4.44 4.36 -8.75
N LEU A 11 3.36 3.84 -8.19
CA LEU A 11 3.23 2.42 -7.83
C LEU A 11 3.30 1.52 -9.06
N ARG A 12 2.64 1.91 -10.17
CA ARG A 12 2.75 1.19 -11.45
C ARG A 12 4.17 1.20 -12.01
N PHE A 13 4.89 2.31 -11.88
CA PHE A 13 6.30 2.37 -12.25
C PHE A 13 7.13 1.39 -11.40
N ILE A 14 6.99 1.44 -10.07
CA ILE A 14 7.69 0.52 -9.14
C ILE A 14 7.41 -0.95 -9.49
N ALA A 15 6.15 -1.29 -9.75
CA ALA A 15 5.75 -2.64 -10.16
C ALA A 15 6.40 -3.05 -11.49
N ARG A 16 6.38 -2.17 -12.49
CA ARG A 16 6.95 -2.44 -13.82
C ARG A 16 8.48 -2.62 -13.78
N GLU A 17 9.17 -1.82 -12.97
CA GLU A 17 10.62 -1.90 -12.81
C GLU A 17 11.04 -3.05 -11.87
N GLY A 18 10.10 -3.78 -11.27
CA GLY A 18 10.40 -4.89 -10.36
C GLY A 18 11.11 -4.45 -9.08
N LEU A 19 10.87 -3.22 -8.64
CA LEU A 19 11.53 -2.66 -7.46
C LEU A 19 11.05 -3.37 -6.20
N GLU A 20 12.00 -3.63 -5.32
CA GLU A 20 11.80 -4.36 -4.08
C GLU A 20 11.36 -3.43 -2.94
N ILE A 21 10.43 -3.90 -2.12
CA ILE A 21 9.76 -3.15 -1.05
C ILE A 21 9.87 -3.91 0.27
N GLY A 22 10.28 -3.16 1.30
CA GLY A 22 10.41 -3.67 2.66
C GLY A 22 11.57 -4.65 2.85
N PRO A 23 11.73 -5.17 4.08
CA PRO A 23 12.89 -5.97 4.49
C PRO A 23 12.99 -7.37 3.87
N ARG A 24 11.92 -7.84 3.20
CA ARG A 24 11.92 -9.14 2.48
C ARG A 24 11.96 -8.98 0.97
N HIS A 25 12.31 -7.78 0.50
CA HIS A 25 12.49 -7.52 -0.93
C HIS A 25 11.24 -7.87 -1.75
N ARG A 26 10.04 -7.57 -1.23
CA ARG A 26 8.77 -7.92 -1.88
C ARG A 26 8.56 -7.07 -3.13
N GLN A 27 8.01 -7.65 -4.18
CA GLN A 27 7.68 -6.91 -5.39
C GLN A 27 6.17 -6.67 -5.48
N ILE A 28 5.77 -5.52 -6.01
CA ILE A 28 4.38 -5.26 -6.34
C ILE A 28 4.00 -6.12 -7.54
N GLN A 29 3.04 -7.02 -7.35
CA GLN A 29 2.51 -7.89 -8.41
C GLN A 29 1.46 -7.17 -9.25
N SER A 30 0.59 -6.38 -8.61
CA SER A 30 -0.44 -5.61 -9.32
C SER A 30 -0.79 -4.33 -8.56
N VAL A 31 -1.22 -3.33 -9.33
CA VAL A 31 -1.77 -2.05 -8.86
C VAL A 31 -3.09 -1.82 -9.60
N GLU A 32 -4.18 -1.73 -8.85
CA GLU A 32 -5.52 -1.49 -9.36
C GLU A 32 -6.04 -0.18 -8.77
N TYR A 33 -6.56 0.70 -9.62
CA TYR A 33 -7.21 1.94 -9.19
C TYR A 33 -8.71 1.83 -9.49
N PHE A 34 -9.52 2.04 -8.47
CA PHE A 34 -10.96 1.91 -8.54
C PHE A 34 -11.64 3.28 -8.62
N PHE A 35 -12.83 3.32 -9.23
CA PHE A 35 -13.60 4.55 -9.41
C PHE A 35 -14.01 5.25 -8.11
N ASN A 36 -13.97 4.53 -6.99
CA ASN A 36 -14.22 5.07 -5.65
C ASN A 36 -12.99 5.75 -5.03
N GLY A 37 -11.87 5.86 -5.76
CA GLY A 37 -10.63 6.44 -5.23
C GLY A 37 -9.76 5.46 -4.44
N GLU A 38 -10.10 4.17 -4.39
CA GLU A 38 -9.26 3.15 -3.77
C GLU A 38 -8.11 2.74 -4.71
N ILE A 39 -6.88 2.65 -4.19
CA ILE A 39 -5.78 1.92 -4.83
C ILE A 39 -5.55 0.62 -4.09
N ARG A 40 -5.58 -0.50 -4.81
CA ARG A 40 -5.22 -1.82 -4.31
C ARG A 40 -3.87 -2.24 -4.84
N ILE A 41 -3.01 -2.71 -3.95
CA ILE A 41 -1.67 -3.20 -4.22
C ILE A 41 -1.60 -4.67 -3.80
N SER A 42 -1.24 -5.56 -4.72
CA SER A 42 -0.94 -6.96 -4.39
C SER A 42 0.56 -7.16 -4.24
N LEU A 43 0.98 -7.81 -3.14
CA LEU A 43 2.37 -8.22 -2.88
C LEU A 43 2.54 -9.75 -2.91
N GLY A 44 1.49 -10.48 -3.31
CA GLY A 44 1.45 -11.94 -3.38
C GLY A 44 0.91 -12.60 -2.10
N ASP A 45 1.53 -12.33 -0.96
CA ASP A 45 1.15 -12.90 0.34
C ASP A 45 0.12 -12.06 1.12
N PHE A 46 -0.03 -10.78 0.78
CA PHE A 46 -1.09 -9.91 1.30
C PHE A 46 -1.39 -8.76 0.32
N MET A 47 -2.50 -8.07 0.57
CA MET A 47 -2.91 -6.85 -0.13
C MET A 47 -2.77 -5.63 0.77
N VAL A 48 -2.47 -4.50 0.14
CA VAL A 48 -2.49 -3.17 0.75
C VAL A 48 -3.50 -2.31 0.00
N TYR A 49 -4.29 -1.54 0.74
CA TYR A 49 -5.35 -0.69 0.22
C TYR A 49 -5.08 0.74 0.66
N LEU A 50 -5.12 1.67 -0.29
CA LEU A 50 -4.98 3.09 -0.04
C LEU A 50 -6.32 3.77 -0.36
N ASN A 51 -6.84 4.54 0.59
CA ASN A 51 -8.09 5.28 0.44
C ASN A 51 -7.89 6.74 0.86
N GLU A 52 -8.60 7.66 0.21
CA GLU A 52 -8.66 9.07 0.64
C GLU A 52 -9.81 9.24 1.64
N VAL A 53 -9.51 9.73 2.85
CA VAL A 53 -10.50 9.99 3.89
C VAL A 53 -10.16 11.33 4.54
N ASP A 54 -11.09 12.28 4.55
CA ASP A 54 -10.95 13.59 5.21
C ASP A 54 -9.62 14.32 4.92
N CYS A 55 -9.16 14.30 3.66
CA CYS A 55 -7.88 14.86 3.21
C CYS A 55 -6.62 14.14 3.75
N GLU A 56 -6.77 12.92 4.24
CA GLU A 56 -5.69 12.00 4.61
C GLU A 56 -5.69 10.77 3.70
N ILE A 57 -4.54 10.10 3.58
CA ILE A 57 -4.44 8.81 2.90
C ILE A 57 -4.40 7.72 3.96
N GLU A 58 -5.44 6.91 4.01
CA GLU A 58 -5.51 5.73 4.84
C GLU A 58 -4.90 4.53 4.14
N ILE A 59 -3.94 3.88 4.80
CA ILE A 59 -3.35 2.64 4.34
C ILE A 59 -3.81 1.50 5.25
N ASN A 60 -4.51 0.55 4.65
CA ASN A 60 -4.98 -0.67 5.29
C ASN A 60 -4.30 -1.88 4.65
N SER A 61 -4.26 -3.01 5.34
CA SER A 61 -3.82 -4.27 4.75
C SER A 61 -4.78 -5.41 5.05
N ALA A 62 -4.85 -6.36 4.12
CA ALA A 62 -5.56 -7.61 4.33
C ALA A 62 -4.65 -8.77 3.94
N ILE A 63 -4.48 -9.71 4.86
CA ILE A 63 -3.71 -10.93 4.59
C ILE A 63 -4.51 -11.77 3.59
N LEU A 64 -3.86 -12.15 2.49
CA LEU A 64 -4.41 -13.13 1.57
C LEU A 64 -4.03 -14.51 2.12
N PHE A 65 -4.96 -15.19 2.76
CA PHE A 65 -4.75 -16.58 3.18
C PHE A 65 -4.67 -17.49 1.94
N LEU A 66 -3.48 -17.57 1.33
CA LEU A 66 -3.21 -18.40 0.15
C LEU A 66 -2.04 -19.38 0.36
N GLY A 67 -1.45 -19.46 1.56
CA GLY A 67 -0.29 -20.33 1.83
C GLY A 67 -0.16 -20.84 3.27
N ILE A 68 0.71 -21.84 3.46
CA ILE A 68 0.91 -22.59 4.71
C ILE A 68 1.69 -21.76 5.77
N ASN A 69 2.34 -20.67 5.37
CA ASN A 69 3.10 -19.78 6.25
C ASN A 69 2.74 -18.31 5.96
N PRO A 70 1.75 -17.73 6.64
CA PRO A 70 1.42 -16.32 6.48
C PRO A 70 2.60 -15.43 6.93
N PRO A 71 2.76 -14.24 6.31
CA PRO A 71 3.76 -13.28 6.78
C PRO A 71 3.45 -12.85 8.22
N LYS A 72 4.49 -12.68 9.03
CA LYS A 72 4.34 -12.22 10.42
C LYS A 72 3.88 -10.75 10.42
N SER A 73 3.13 -10.33 11.44
CA SER A 73 2.62 -8.95 11.56
C SER A 73 3.72 -7.89 11.42
N GLN A 74 4.88 -8.07 12.07
CA GLN A 74 6.03 -7.18 11.93
C GLN A 74 6.54 -7.04 10.48
N GLU A 75 6.46 -8.11 9.68
CA GLU A 75 6.88 -8.06 8.28
C GLU A 75 5.89 -7.26 7.44
N ILE A 76 4.59 -7.42 7.72
CA ILE A 76 3.51 -6.67 7.08
C ILE A 76 3.68 -5.18 7.42
N GLU A 77 3.79 -4.85 8.71
CA GLU A 77 4.00 -3.48 9.20
C GLU A 77 5.24 -2.83 8.59
N SER A 78 6.36 -3.55 8.50
CA SER A 78 7.59 -3.04 7.91
C SER A 78 7.46 -2.76 6.41
N THR A 79 6.76 -3.65 5.68
CA THR A 79 6.49 -3.44 4.26
C THR A 79 5.53 -2.27 4.04
N ILE A 80 4.47 -2.15 4.86
CA ILE A 80 3.54 -1.01 4.81
C ILE A 80 4.27 0.29 5.13
N THR A 81 5.14 0.31 6.13
CA THR A 81 5.95 1.50 6.47
C THR A 81 6.82 1.95 5.29
N HIS A 82 7.44 1.02 4.57
CA HIS A 82 8.18 1.36 3.34
C HIS A 82 7.25 1.89 2.24
N LEU A 83 6.05 1.32 2.07
CA LEU A 83 5.06 1.84 1.13
C LEU A 83 4.62 3.26 1.50
N ILE A 84 4.37 3.53 2.79
CA ILE A 84 4.05 4.87 3.30
C ILE A 84 5.15 5.84 2.90
N GLN A 85 6.41 5.53 3.18
CA GLN A 85 7.55 6.38 2.82
C GLN A 85 7.68 6.64 1.31
N LEU A 86 7.30 5.67 0.48
CA LEU A 86 7.29 5.83 -0.98
C LEU A 86 6.15 6.75 -1.41
N VAL A 87 4.98 6.61 -0.80
CA VAL A 87 3.79 7.42 -1.08
C VAL A 87 3.98 8.85 -0.58
N GLU A 88 4.48 9.05 0.64
CA GLU A 88 4.79 10.35 1.25
C GLU A 88 5.68 11.23 0.35
N LYS A 89 6.65 10.62 -0.34
CA LYS A 89 7.52 11.31 -1.31
C LYS A 89 6.76 11.91 -2.50
N GLU A 90 5.59 11.38 -2.86
CA GLU A 90 4.79 11.81 -4.01
C GLU A 90 3.68 12.81 -3.63
N ILE A 91 3.23 12.78 -2.38
CA ILE A 91 2.00 13.46 -1.92
C ILE A 91 2.24 14.77 -1.16
N GLY A 92 3.50 15.11 -0.86
CA GLY A 92 3.85 16.40 -0.27
C GLY A 92 3.25 16.59 1.13
N ALA A 93 2.25 17.49 1.26
CA ALA A 93 1.67 17.89 2.54
C ALA A 93 0.54 16.99 3.07
N PHE A 94 0.13 15.96 2.30
CA PHE A 94 -0.89 15.02 2.75
C PHE A 94 -0.34 14.11 3.85
N ARG A 95 -1.15 13.86 4.87
CA ARG A 95 -0.83 12.91 5.93
C ARG A 95 -1.17 11.49 5.48
N VAL A 96 -0.32 10.55 5.85
CA VAL A 96 -0.58 9.12 5.66
C VAL A 96 -0.79 8.49 7.02
N ARG A 97 -1.89 7.74 7.13
CA ARG A 97 -2.32 7.07 8.36
C ARG A 97 -2.41 5.58 8.07
N MET A 98 -1.68 4.78 8.84
CA MET A 98 -1.91 3.34 8.86
C MET A 98 -3.13 3.06 9.72
N VAL A 99 -4.09 2.32 9.18
CA VAL A 99 -5.29 1.89 9.90
C VAL A 99 -5.19 0.38 10.07
N THR A 100 -5.13 -0.05 11.31
CA THR A 100 -5.25 -1.46 11.66
C THR A 100 -6.72 -1.83 11.79
N PRO A 101 -7.10 -3.12 11.68
CA PRO A 101 -8.47 -3.55 11.92
C PRO A 101 -9.04 -3.12 13.28
N GLN A 102 -8.17 -2.83 14.26
CA GLN A 102 -8.53 -2.38 15.61
C GLN A 102 -8.90 -0.89 15.68
N ASP A 103 -8.57 -0.10 14.66
CA ASP A 103 -8.85 1.34 14.60
C ASP A 103 -10.23 1.67 14.01
N ARG A 104 -11.05 0.65 13.72
CA ARG A 104 -12.37 0.77 13.08
C ARG A 104 -13.57 0.59 14.05
N ASP A 105 -13.32 0.55 15.36
CA ASP A 105 -14.34 0.47 16.42
C ASP A 105 -14.79 1.84 16.93
#